data_AF-A0A973XBI4-F1
#
_entry.id   AF-A0A973XBI4-F1
#
_cell.length_a   1.000
_cell.length_b   1.000
_cell.length_c   1.000
_cell.angle_alpha   90.00
_cell.angle_beta   90.00
_cell.angle_gamma   90.00
#
_symmetry.space_group_name_H-M   'P 1'
#
loop_
_entity.id
_entity.type
_entity.pdbx_description
1 polymer ?
#
loop_
_entity_poly.entity_id
_entity_poly.type
_entity_poly.pdbx_seq_one_letter_code
_entity_poly.pdbx_strand_id
1 'polypeptide(L)'
;MKTDTQLQQDVMAELRWNPAIDAEQIGVEVKDGVVTLAGHVDNYLCKYNAEQAALRVYGVKALAVEMDVRLPATSQRSDADIARTARNALDWMTTPLSD
;
A
#
# COMPACT_ATOMS: atom_id res chain seq x y z
N MET A 1 -22.02 -19.84 -4.26
CA MET A 1 -20.68 -19.54 -3.70
C MET A 1 -19.79 -19.17 -4.88
N LYS A 2 -19.02 -18.08 -4.80
CA LYS A 2 -18.11 -17.70 -5.90
C LYS A 2 -17.00 -18.74 -6.02
N THR A 3 -16.56 -19.02 -7.24
CA THR A 3 -15.31 -19.77 -7.46
C THR A 3 -14.11 -18.86 -7.19
N ASP A 4 -12.94 -19.45 -6.93
CA ASP A 4 -11.71 -18.66 -6.75
C ASP A 4 -11.41 -17.81 -7.98
N THR A 5 -11.63 -18.33 -9.20
CA THR A 5 -11.47 -17.57 -10.44
C THR A 5 -12.41 -16.36 -10.53
N GLN A 6 -13.68 -16.52 -10.12
CA GLN A 6 -14.62 -15.39 -10.10
C GLN A 6 -14.21 -14.37 -9.05
N LEU A 7 -13.80 -14.83 -7.86
CA LEU A 7 -13.34 -13.93 -6.80
C LEU A 7 -12.08 -13.17 -7.22
N GLN A 8 -11.14 -13.83 -7.91
CA GLN A 8 -9.95 -13.21 -8.47
C GLN A 8 -10.32 -12.10 -9.46
N GLN A 9 -11.23 -12.38 -10.40
CA GLN A 9 -11.71 -11.40 -11.38
C GLN A 9 -12.36 -10.18 -10.71
N ASP A 10 -13.18 -10.42 -9.69
CA ASP A 10 -13.83 -9.34 -8.94
C ASP A 10 -12.82 -8.48 -8.18
N VAL A 11 -11.81 -9.09 -7.55
CA VAL A 11 -10.72 -8.35 -6.89
C VAL A 11 -9.91 -7.54 -7.91
N MET A 12 -9.57 -8.13 -9.05
CA MET A 12 -8.88 -7.38 -10.12
C MET A 12 -9.72 -6.20 -10.64
N ALA A 13 -11.04 -6.37 -10.75
CA ALA A 13 -11.94 -5.29 -11.16
C ALA A 13 -12.01 -4.17 -10.10
N GLU A 14 -12.11 -4.53 -8.83
CA GLU A 14 -12.14 -3.57 -7.71
C GLU A 14 -10.83 -2.79 -7.58
N LEU A 15 -9.67 -3.43 -7.81
CA LEU A 15 -8.38 -2.74 -7.86
C LEU A 15 -8.31 -1.75 -9.03
N ARG A 16 -8.73 -2.16 -10.24
CA ARG A 16 -8.76 -1.29 -11.43
C ARG A 16 -9.72 -0.12 -11.30
N TRP A 17 -10.78 -0.26 -10.51
CA TRP A 17 -11.74 0.81 -10.28
C TRP A 17 -11.16 1.96 -9.43
N ASN A 18 -10.13 1.70 -8.63
CA ASN A 18 -9.54 2.70 -7.76
C ASN A 18 -8.42 3.48 -8.47
N PRO A 19 -8.61 4.78 -8.79
CA PRO A 19 -7.60 5.56 -9.53
C PRO A 19 -6.31 5.81 -8.74
N ALA A 20 -6.31 5.57 -7.43
CA ALA A 20 -5.10 5.68 -6.61
C ALA A 20 -4.20 4.44 -6.68
N ILE A 21 -4.60 3.40 -7.43
CA ILE A 21 -3.91 2.12 -7.55
C ILE A 21 -3.52 1.89 -9.01
N ASP A 22 -2.24 1.61 -9.26
CA ASP A 22 -1.82 1.02 -10.52
C ASP A 22 -1.98 -0.51 -10.43
N ALA A 23 -3.12 -1.00 -10.90
CA ALA A 23 -3.46 -2.42 -10.83
C ALA A 23 -2.56 -3.30 -11.71
N GLU A 24 -1.78 -2.74 -12.64
CA GLU A 24 -0.87 -3.52 -13.50
C GLU A 24 0.35 -4.02 -12.73
N GLN A 25 0.73 -3.35 -11.63
CA GLN A 25 1.86 -3.72 -10.78
C GLN A 25 1.49 -4.71 -9.66
N ILE A 26 0.21 -5.08 -9.57
CA ILE A 26 -0.33 -5.93 -8.50
C ILE A 26 -0.86 -7.24 -9.10
N GLY A 27 -0.19 -8.34 -8.76
CA GLY A 27 -0.69 -9.69 -8.99
C GLY A 27 -1.76 -10.07 -7.95
N VAL A 28 -2.80 -10.75 -8.40
CA VAL A 28 -3.88 -11.27 -7.54
C VAL A 28 -3.96 -12.78 -7.72
N GLU A 29 -3.78 -13.52 -6.64
CA GLU A 29 -4.01 -14.95 -6.58
C GLU A 29 -5.14 -15.25 -5.58
N VAL A 30 -5.92 -16.29 -5.86
CA VAL A 30 -7.00 -16.71 -4.98
C VAL A 30 -6.98 -18.22 -4.80
N LYS A 31 -7.05 -18.67 -3.56
CA LYS A 31 -7.16 -20.09 -3.20
C LYS A 31 -8.09 -20.29 -2.02
N ASP A 32 -9.14 -21.07 -2.22
CA ASP A 32 -10.16 -21.40 -1.21
C ASP A 32 -10.82 -20.14 -0.58
N GLY A 33 -10.90 -19.05 -1.33
CA GLY A 33 -11.38 -17.73 -0.87
C GLY A 33 -10.36 -16.88 -0.10
N VAL A 34 -9.11 -17.33 0.01
CA VAL A 34 -7.98 -16.52 0.49
C VAL A 34 -7.35 -15.79 -0.69
N VAL A 35 -7.27 -14.47 -0.60
CA VAL A 35 -6.68 -13.61 -1.63
C VAL A 35 -5.25 -13.29 -1.25
N THR A 36 -4.32 -13.40 -2.20
CA THR A 36 -2.95 -12.91 -2.07
C THR A 36 -2.74 -11.75 -3.05
N LEU A 37 -2.29 -10.61 -2.54
CA LEU A 37 -1.83 -9.48 -3.35
C LEU A 37 -0.30 -9.48 -3.34
N ALA A 38 0.33 -9.52 -4.51
CA ALA A 38 1.78 -9.54 -4.66
C ALA A 38 2.24 -8.48 -5.65
N GLY A 39 3.45 -7.93 -5.47
CA GLY A 39 4.03 -6.96 -6.41
C GLY A 39 4.60 -5.73 -5.70
N HIS A 40 4.44 -4.56 -6.30
CA HIS A 40 4.94 -3.32 -5.71
C HIS A 40 4.05 -2.11 -5.99
N VAL A 41 4.18 -1.10 -5.13
CA VAL A 41 3.46 0.17 -5.24
C VAL A 41 4.37 1.35 -4.91
N ASP A 42 4.01 2.54 -5.39
CA ASP A 42 4.87 3.72 -5.30
C ASP A 42 4.88 4.40 -3.93
N ASN A 43 3.91 4.08 -3.07
CA ASN A 43 3.79 4.65 -1.74
C ASN A 43 2.90 3.77 -0.83
N TYR A 44 2.99 4.02 0.48
CA TYR A 44 2.25 3.25 1.48
C TYR A 44 0.73 3.45 1.38
N LEU A 45 0.27 4.64 0.96
CA LEU A 45 -1.16 4.89 0.81
C LEU A 45 -1.77 4.03 -0.31
N CYS A 46 -1.04 3.84 -1.41
CA CYS A 46 -1.43 2.93 -2.49
C CYS A 46 -1.50 1.48 -1.97
N LYS A 47 -0.50 1.03 -1.19
CA LYS A 47 -0.51 -0.29 -0.54
C LYS A 47 -1.79 -0.49 0.29
N TYR A 48 -2.07 0.46 1.18
CA TYR A 48 -3.26 0.45 2.03
C TYR A 48 -4.56 0.43 1.20
N ASN A 49 -4.64 1.27 0.17
CA ASN A 49 -5.81 1.32 -0.71
C ASN A 49 -6.06 0.01 -1.45
N ALA A 50 -5.02 -0.70 -1.88
CA ALA A 50 -5.13 -2.01 -2.51
C ALA A 50 -5.63 -3.07 -1.53
N GLU A 51 -5.14 -3.06 -0.28
CA GLU A 51 -5.65 -3.93 0.77
C GLU A 51 -7.14 -3.69 1.03
N GLN A 52 -7.55 -2.42 1.20
CA GLN A 52 -8.94 -2.06 1.43
C GLN A 52 -9.84 -2.40 0.23
N ALA A 53 -9.35 -2.22 -0.99
CA ALA A 53 -10.06 -2.61 -2.20
C ALA A 53 -10.34 -4.11 -2.23
N ALA A 54 -9.32 -4.96 -2.01
CA ALA A 54 -9.52 -6.40 -1.96
C ALA A 54 -10.50 -6.82 -0.85
N LEU A 55 -10.41 -6.22 0.34
CA LEU A 55 -11.29 -6.53 1.47
C LEU A 55 -12.76 -6.14 1.24
N ARG A 56 -13.06 -5.19 0.34
CA ARG A 56 -14.45 -4.82 -0.01
C ARG A 56 -15.14 -5.88 -0.86
N VAL A 57 -14.39 -6.77 -1.51
CA VAL A 57 -14.97 -7.76 -2.41
C VAL A 57 -15.68 -8.86 -1.63
N TYR A 58 -16.98 -8.99 -1.88
CA TYR A 58 -17.77 -10.06 -1.27
C TYR A 58 -17.24 -11.44 -1.68
N GLY A 59 -16.96 -12.28 -0.67
CA GLY A 59 -16.42 -13.63 -0.84
C GLY A 59 -14.97 -13.80 -0.39
N VAL A 60 -14.25 -12.70 -0.16
CA VAL A 60 -12.91 -12.72 0.46
C VAL A 60 -13.03 -13.19 1.90
N LYS A 61 -12.31 -14.26 2.24
CA LYS A 61 -12.28 -14.83 3.61
C LYS A 61 -11.05 -14.35 4.39
N ALA A 62 -9.94 -14.16 3.70
CA ALA A 62 -8.69 -13.67 4.25
C ALA A 62 -7.86 -12.99 3.15
N LEU A 63 -6.95 -12.11 3.55
CA LEU A 63 -6.05 -11.39 2.68
C LEU A 63 -4.60 -11.59 3.14
N ALA A 64 -3.75 -12.07 2.25
CA ALA A 64 -2.30 -12.09 2.39
C ALA A 64 -1.70 -10.97 1.52
N VAL A 65 -0.71 -10.26 2.05
CA VAL A 65 -0.13 -9.09 1.39
C VAL A 65 1.39 -9.26 1.27
N GLU A 66 1.83 -9.49 0.04
CA GLU A 66 3.22 -9.65 -0.36
C GLU A 66 3.63 -8.51 -1.32
N MET A 67 3.29 -7.28 -0.92
CA MET A 67 3.60 -6.06 -1.69
C MET A 67 4.73 -5.24 -1.05
N ASP A 68 5.69 -4.84 -1.88
CA ASP A 68 6.76 -3.91 -1.52
C ASP A 68 6.37 -2.46 -1.84
N VAL A 69 6.82 -1.51 -1.02
CA VAL A 69 6.71 -0.08 -1.34
C VAL A 69 8.01 0.38 -1.99
N ARG A 70 7.97 0.70 -3.27
CA ARG A 70 9.11 1.21 -4.06
C ARG A 70 8.91 2.70 -4.31
N LEU A 71 9.42 3.52 -3.38
CA LEU A 71 9.31 4.97 -3.50
C LEU A 71 10.02 5.47 -4.77
N PRO A 72 9.42 6.45 -5.49
CA PRO A 72 10.11 7.12 -6.58
C PRO A 72 11.37 7.82 -6.07
N ALA A 73 12.39 7.94 -6.91
CA ALA A 73 13.72 8.46 -6.52
C ALA A 73 13.65 9.83 -5.83
N THR A 74 12.71 10.69 -6.21
CA THR A 74 12.50 12.02 -5.61
C THR A 74 12.00 11.97 -4.16
N SER A 75 11.36 10.87 -3.77
CA SER A 75 10.79 10.66 -2.43
C SER A 75 11.66 9.79 -1.53
N GLN A 76 12.72 9.17 -2.07
CA GLN A 76 13.67 8.41 -1.27
C GLN A 76 14.49 9.35 -0.37
N ARG A 77 14.74 8.92 0.86
CA ARG A 77 15.55 9.65 1.84
C ARG A 77 16.54 8.68 2.46
N SER A 78 17.79 9.10 2.58
CA SER A 78 18.78 8.32 3.32
C SER A 78 18.52 8.45 4.82
N ASP A 79 19.00 7.48 5.61
CA ASP A 79 18.94 7.55 7.07
C ASP A 79 19.61 8.83 7.60
N ALA A 80 20.66 9.31 6.92
CA ALA A 80 21.31 10.57 7.25
C ALA A 80 20.39 11.79 7.06
N ASP A 81 19.59 11.80 5.99
CA ASP A 81 18.61 12.86 5.73
C ASP A 81 17.48 12.84 6.76
N ILE A 82 16.98 11.64 7.08
CA ILE A 82 15.93 11.42 8.08
C ILE A 82 16.43 11.88 9.46
N ALA A 83 17.62 11.42 9.88
CA ALA A 83 18.21 11.78 11.16
C ALA A 83 18.48 13.30 11.27
N ARG A 84 18.96 13.93 10.20
CA ARG A 84 19.16 15.39 10.16
C ARG A 84 17.84 16.13 10.31
N THR A 85 16.80 15.69 9.61
CA THR A 85 15.47 16.33 9.69
C THR A 85 14.87 16.19 11.09
N ALA A 86 14.97 15.01 11.69
CA ALA A 86 14.49 14.76 13.05
C ALA A 86 15.21 15.63 14.09
N ARG A 87 16.55 15.74 14.01
CA ARG A 87 17.31 16.63 14.90
C ARG A 87 16.88 18.09 14.76
N ASN A 88 16.81 18.60 13.53
CA ASN A 88 16.41 19.99 13.28
C ASN A 88 15.01 20.29 13.85
N ALA A 89 14.07 19.34 13.74
CA ALA A 89 12.72 19.50 14.28
C ALA A 89 12.72 19.54 15.82
N LEU A 90 13.55 18.72 16.48
CA LEU A 90 13.69 18.72 17.94
C LEU A 90 14.33 20.01 18.45
N ASP A 91 15.38 20.49 17.79
CA ASP A 91 16.06 21.74 18.17
C ASP A 91 15.10 22.93 18.12
N TRP A 92 14.24 23.01 17.09
CA TRP A 92 13.21 24.03 16.96
C TRP A 92 12.21 24.00 18.13
N MET A 93 11.83 22.82 18.62
CA MET A 93 10.92 22.69 19.77
C MET A 93 11.56 23.10 21.10
N THR A 94 12.88 22.99 21.22
CA THR A 94 13.60 23.30 22.46
C THR A 94 14.12 24.73 22.55
N THR A 95 14.08 25.49 21.45
CA THR A 95 14.50 26.89 21.45
C THR A 95 13.34 27.74 21.98
N PRO A 96 13.45 28.41 23.15
CA PRO A 96 12.42 29.33 23.60
C PRO A 96 12.27 30.44 22.55
N LEU A 97 11.04 30.81 22.22
CA LEU A 97 10.78 32.06 21.51
C LEU A 97 11.34 33.19 22.39
N SER A 98 12.51 33.69 22.04
CA SER A 98 13.05 34.90 22.63
C SER A 98 12.27 36.07 22.05
N ASP A 99 11.38 36.65 22.87
CA ASP A 99 10.79 37.98 22.68
C ASP A 99 11.86 39.08 22.72
#